data_AF-A0A183G0R2-F1
#
_entry.id   AF-A0A183G0R2-F1
#
_cell.length_a   1.000
_cell.length_b   1.000
_cell.length_c   1.000
_cell.angle_alpha   90.00
_cell.angle_beta   90.00
_cell.angle_gamma   90.00
#
_symmetry.space_group_name_H-M   'P 1'
#
loop_
_entity.id
_entity.type
_entity.pdbx_description
1 polymer ?
#
loop_
_entity_poly.entity_id
_entity_poly.type
_entity_poly.pdbx_seq_one_letter_code
_entity_poly.pdbx_strand_id
1 'polypeptide(L)'
;MYEDWPTLEFPDLSKSILDLFTKATSEAVSAALLYELTRSDSEEDDQTAIRLQTDDQLRWCMQVLNHSLTLSFSTNREYETVRGAVRIYIHWLRALTDIPDGNIPTPLLDTPEKYFRTIIDALRNLFCRRIDLKGEVPRGLAIERQAREVETVLDAVRDLTHKASRKYQDEVWARTLSFLLNSADLLLSDPLSPEEMGMRVGSRVVDTLFDLWFHAVLNEEIPSPTYWRTLAALCRRWRHHVTVIESWARKLLAMTVLVCRKMYGDDYCRILIRECLFLKVSVSKEEVQIAQKSSFESFESNQKIIYKIVTRSRVTRRIT
;
A
#
# COMPACT_ATOMS: atom_id res chain seq x y z
N MET A 1 -13.11 -24.47 0.77
CA MET A 1 -13.55 -23.83 -0.50
C MET A 1 -12.56 -22.78 -1.00
N TYR A 2 -11.96 -21.92 -0.17
CA TYR A 2 -10.77 -21.14 -0.59
C TYR A 2 -9.42 -21.71 -0.10
N GLU A 3 -9.42 -22.69 0.82
CA GLU A 3 -8.21 -23.34 1.35
C GLU A 3 -7.38 -24.03 0.26
N ASP A 4 -8.06 -24.51 -0.79
CA ASP A 4 -7.49 -25.20 -1.94
C ASP A 4 -6.88 -24.24 -2.99
N TRP A 5 -7.09 -22.93 -2.84
CA TRP A 5 -6.52 -21.94 -3.75
C TRP A 5 -5.07 -21.64 -3.38
N PRO A 6 -4.20 -21.35 -4.37
CA PRO A 6 -2.85 -20.91 -4.08
C PRO A 6 -2.85 -19.56 -3.37
N THR A 7 -1.76 -19.24 -2.67
CA THR A 7 -1.47 -17.87 -2.21
C THR A 7 -0.88 -17.06 -3.36
N LEU A 8 -0.99 -15.73 -3.29
CA LEU A 8 -0.33 -14.83 -4.23
C LEU A 8 1.19 -15.00 -4.13
N GLU A 9 1.84 -15.01 -5.28
CA GLU A 9 3.28 -14.88 -5.37
C GLU A 9 3.65 -13.40 -5.30
N PHE A 10 4.54 -13.08 -4.38
CA PHE A 10 5.01 -11.72 -4.19
C PHE A 10 6.30 -11.53 -4.97
N PRO A 11 6.37 -10.54 -5.87
CA PRO A 11 7.60 -10.29 -6.61
C PRO A 11 8.71 -9.87 -5.65
N ASP A 12 9.92 -10.33 -5.95
CA ASP A 12 11.12 -9.85 -5.28
C ASP A 12 11.28 -8.34 -5.48
N LEU A 13 11.98 -7.69 -4.56
CA LEU A 13 12.29 -6.27 -4.69
C LEU A 13 13.21 -6.06 -5.90
N SER A 14 12.88 -5.06 -6.71
CA SER A 14 13.59 -4.78 -7.96
C SER A 14 15.06 -4.42 -7.68
N LYS A 15 15.99 -5.14 -8.30
CA LYS A 15 17.41 -4.77 -8.33
C LYS A 15 17.64 -3.73 -9.42
N SER A 16 18.45 -2.71 -9.11
CA SER A 16 18.81 -1.66 -10.06
C SER A 16 20.17 -1.95 -10.69
N ILE A 17 20.41 -1.47 -11.92
CA ILE A 17 21.77 -1.44 -12.49
C ILE A 17 22.75 -0.66 -11.60
N LEU A 18 22.24 0.29 -10.80
CA LEU A 18 23.03 1.03 -9.83
C LEU A 18 23.57 0.16 -8.68
N ASP A 19 23.02 -1.04 -8.47
CA ASP A 19 23.52 -1.97 -7.46
C ASP A 19 24.84 -2.64 -7.89
N LEU A 20 25.23 -2.51 -9.17
CA LEU A 20 26.51 -2.99 -9.70
C LEU A 20 27.68 -2.02 -9.40
N PHE A 21 27.39 -0.77 -9.05
CA PHE A 21 28.38 0.26 -8.79
C PHE A 21 28.62 0.43 -7.28
N THR A 22 29.65 1.20 -6.92
CA THR A 22 29.91 1.52 -5.51
C THR A 22 28.77 2.36 -4.93
N LYS A 23 28.47 2.18 -3.64
CA LYS A 23 27.45 2.94 -2.93
C LYS A 23 27.59 4.46 -3.13
N ALA A 24 28.82 4.97 -3.05
CA ALA A 24 29.10 6.40 -3.26
C ALA A 24 28.77 6.88 -4.67
N THR A 25 29.06 6.08 -5.70
CA THR A 25 28.71 6.41 -7.10
C THR A 25 27.20 6.44 -7.29
N SER A 26 26.51 5.39 -6.83
CA SER A 26 25.08 5.24 -7.03
C SER A 26 24.27 6.32 -6.29
N GLU A 27 24.68 6.69 -5.08
CA GLU A 27 24.12 7.81 -4.33
C GLU A 27 24.35 9.15 -5.02
N ALA A 28 25.56 9.39 -5.54
CA ALA A 28 25.89 10.64 -6.21
C ALA A 28 25.05 10.83 -7.48
N VAL A 29 24.94 9.78 -8.31
CA VAL A 29 24.12 9.77 -9.53
C VAL A 29 22.65 9.97 -9.17
N SER A 30 22.14 9.24 -8.17
CA SER A 30 20.74 9.34 -7.75
C SER A 30 20.41 10.76 -7.27
N ALA A 31 21.20 11.31 -6.36
CA ALA A 31 20.96 12.65 -5.83
C ALA A 31 21.04 13.75 -6.90
N ALA A 32 22.01 13.67 -7.82
CA ALA A 32 22.15 14.67 -8.89
C ALA A 32 20.97 14.62 -9.86
N LEU A 33 20.61 13.42 -10.32
CA LEU A 33 19.50 13.24 -11.26
C LEU A 33 18.16 13.66 -10.63
N LEU A 34 17.91 13.28 -9.37
CA LEU A 34 16.67 13.63 -8.71
C LEU A 34 16.55 15.12 -8.43
N TYR A 35 17.66 15.80 -8.14
CA TYR A 35 17.68 17.25 -8.02
C TYR A 35 17.24 17.92 -9.33
N GLU A 36 17.75 17.46 -10.47
CA GLU A 36 17.35 17.99 -11.78
C GLU A 36 15.89 17.69 -12.13
N LEU A 37 15.44 16.44 -11.91
CA LEU A 37 14.07 16.02 -12.19
C LEU A 37 13.04 16.77 -11.33
N THR A 38 13.30 16.89 -10.03
CA THR A 38 12.39 17.60 -9.12
C THR A 38 12.37 19.11 -9.37
N ARG A 39 13.50 19.71 -9.78
CA ARG A 39 13.55 21.11 -10.20
C ARG A 39 12.74 21.31 -11.47
N SER A 40 12.88 20.41 -12.46
CA SER A 40 12.11 20.48 -13.71
C SER A 40 10.60 20.29 -13.54
N ASP A 41 10.16 19.62 -12.48
CA ASP A 41 8.73 19.45 -12.16
C ASP A 41 8.12 20.71 -11.51
N SER A 42 8.97 21.58 -10.94
CA SER A 42 8.55 22.78 -10.20
C SER A 42 8.60 24.08 -10.99
N GLU A 43 9.38 24.14 -12.06
CA GLU A 43 9.51 25.32 -12.91
C GLU A 43 8.46 25.28 -14.03
N GLU A 44 7.59 26.29 -14.12
CA GLU A 44 6.61 26.47 -15.21
C GLU A 44 7.26 26.80 -16.57
N ASP A 45 8.59 26.90 -16.61
CA ASP A 45 9.35 27.22 -17.82
C ASP A 45 9.57 25.95 -18.66
N ASP A 46 8.67 25.78 -19.63
CA ASP A 46 8.54 24.62 -20.50
C ASP A 46 9.81 24.31 -21.34
N GLN A 47 10.77 25.23 -21.37
CA GLN A 47 12.03 25.13 -22.13
C GLN A 47 13.16 24.41 -21.37
N THR A 48 13.12 24.33 -20.03
CA THR A 48 14.16 23.67 -19.22
C THR A 48 13.71 22.34 -18.62
N ALA A 49 12.44 21.96 -18.84
CA ALA A 49 11.87 20.75 -18.27
C ALA A 49 12.46 19.48 -18.91
N ILE A 50 12.88 18.51 -18.09
CA ILE A 50 13.37 17.22 -18.56
C ILE A 50 12.19 16.43 -19.13
N ARG A 51 12.18 16.23 -20.45
CA ARG A 51 11.14 15.47 -21.16
C ARG A 51 11.64 14.09 -21.51
N LEU A 52 11.13 13.08 -20.80
CA LEU A 52 11.36 11.66 -21.12
C LEU A 52 10.43 11.27 -22.28
N GLN A 53 10.98 11.20 -23.49
CA GLN A 53 10.20 11.01 -24.72
C GLN A 53 10.21 9.56 -25.23
N THR A 54 11.17 8.75 -24.76
CA THR A 54 11.30 7.36 -25.20
C THR A 54 11.22 6.38 -24.03
N ASP A 55 10.75 5.18 -24.32
CA ASP A 55 10.64 4.07 -23.37
C ASP A 55 12.00 3.72 -22.74
N ASP A 56 13.10 3.80 -23.50
CA ASP A 56 14.44 3.53 -22.97
C ASP A 56 14.94 4.63 -22.02
N GLN A 57 14.68 5.91 -22.33
CA GLN A 57 14.96 7.02 -21.41
C GLN A 57 14.17 6.86 -20.10
N LEU A 58 12.88 6.52 -20.21
CA LEU A 58 12.02 6.31 -19.04
C LEU A 58 12.50 5.13 -18.20
N ARG A 59 12.80 3.98 -18.82
CA ARG A 59 13.32 2.80 -18.12
C ARG A 59 14.63 3.09 -17.41
N TRP A 60 15.55 3.79 -18.06
CA TRP A 60 16.83 4.15 -17.44
C TRP A 60 16.61 5.07 -16.23
N CYS A 61 15.73 6.07 -16.36
CA CYS A 61 15.35 6.95 -15.25
C CYS A 61 14.74 6.15 -14.08
N MET A 62 13.86 5.19 -14.37
CA MET A 62 13.28 4.31 -13.36
C MET A 62 14.33 3.47 -12.62
N GLN A 63 15.45 3.09 -13.23
CA GLN A 63 16.53 2.41 -12.52
C GLN A 63 17.12 3.29 -11.41
N VAL A 64 17.27 4.59 -11.68
CA VAL A 64 17.77 5.57 -10.72
C VAL A 64 16.74 5.81 -9.61
N LEU A 65 15.47 5.97 -9.97
CA LEU A 65 14.38 6.14 -9.01
C LEU A 65 14.21 4.90 -8.11
N ASN A 66 14.29 3.68 -8.68
CA ASN A 66 14.22 2.43 -7.92
C ASN A 66 15.35 2.33 -6.89
N HIS A 67 16.59 2.63 -7.29
CA HIS A 67 17.73 2.65 -6.35
C HIS A 67 17.60 3.77 -5.32
N SER A 68 17.07 4.93 -5.70
CA SER A 68 16.83 6.03 -4.76
C SER A 68 15.91 5.60 -3.62
N LEU A 69 14.90 4.76 -3.91
CA LEU A 69 14.00 4.21 -2.90
C LEU A 69 14.70 3.21 -1.96
N THR A 70 15.86 2.65 -2.32
CA THR A 70 16.69 1.79 -1.46
C THR A 70 17.74 2.56 -0.65
N LEU A 71 17.69 3.90 -0.68
CA LEU A 71 18.21 4.87 0.31
C LEU A 71 18.63 4.31 1.68
N SER A 72 19.49 4.94 2.48
CA SER A 72 19.18 5.01 3.92
C SER A 72 18.36 6.25 4.23
N PHE A 73 17.86 6.37 5.46
CA PHE A 73 17.32 7.63 6.00
C PHE A 73 18.31 8.27 6.99
N SER A 74 19.58 7.87 6.90
CA SER A 74 20.62 8.19 7.86
C SER A 74 21.30 9.54 7.62
N THR A 75 21.14 10.13 6.43
CA THR A 75 21.62 11.47 6.10
C THR A 75 20.48 12.34 5.56
N ASN A 76 20.67 13.67 5.57
CA ASN A 76 19.71 14.59 4.94
C ASN A 76 19.64 14.40 3.42
N ARG A 77 20.79 14.15 2.78
CA ARG A 77 20.87 14.00 1.33
C ARG A 77 20.11 12.76 0.85
N GLU A 78 20.30 11.62 1.50
CA GLU A 78 19.57 10.40 1.14
C GLU A 78 18.06 10.58 1.36
N TYR A 79 17.64 11.22 2.46
CA TYR A 79 16.23 11.48 2.71
C TYR A 79 15.58 12.35 1.62
N GLU A 80 16.20 13.47 1.24
CA GLU A 80 15.66 14.31 0.14
C GLU A 80 15.65 13.56 -1.20
N THR A 81 16.64 12.69 -1.43
CA THR A 81 16.68 11.83 -2.62
C THR A 81 15.50 10.84 -2.61
N VAL A 82 15.27 10.13 -1.51
CA VAL A 82 14.11 9.22 -1.39
C VAL A 82 12.79 9.98 -1.58
N ARG A 83 12.64 11.13 -0.92
CA ARG A 83 11.45 11.98 -1.01
C ARG A 83 11.19 12.47 -2.43
N GLY A 84 12.24 12.85 -3.17
CA GLY A 84 12.15 13.18 -4.58
C GLY A 84 11.65 12.01 -5.43
N ALA A 85 12.18 10.81 -5.20
CA ALA A 85 11.75 9.60 -5.92
C ALA A 85 10.27 9.29 -5.68
N VAL A 86 9.84 9.36 -4.42
CA VAL A 86 8.45 9.14 -4.00
C VAL A 86 7.52 10.13 -4.70
N ARG A 87 7.88 11.42 -4.71
CA ARG A 87 7.10 12.46 -5.37
C ARG A 87 6.93 12.21 -6.86
N ILE A 88 8.03 11.93 -7.57
CA ILE A 88 8.02 11.65 -9.01
C ILE A 88 7.15 10.43 -9.33
N TYR A 89 7.30 9.34 -8.58
CA TYR A 89 6.50 8.14 -8.80
C TYR A 89 5.02 8.34 -8.50
N ILE A 90 4.66 8.97 -7.37
CA ILE A 90 3.26 9.31 -7.07
C ILE A 90 2.66 10.19 -8.17
N HIS A 91 3.43 11.14 -8.69
CA HIS A 91 3.01 12.00 -9.79
C HIS A 91 2.76 11.19 -11.06
N TRP A 92 3.69 10.34 -11.46
CA TRP A 92 3.55 9.48 -12.63
C TRP A 92 2.38 8.49 -12.53
N LEU A 93 2.02 8.05 -11.32
CA LEU A 93 0.84 7.21 -11.12
C LEU A 93 -0.48 7.90 -11.52
N ARG A 94 -0.50 9.23 -11.58
CA ARG A 94 -1.67 9.99 -12.07
C ARG A 94 -1.96 9.75 -13.56
N ALA A 95 -1.06 9.12 -14.31
CA ALA A 95 -1.35 8.66 -15.67
C ALA A 95 -2.56 7.72 -15.78
N LEU A 96 -2.98 7.11 -14.67
CA LEU A 96 -4.13 6.22 -14.61
C LEU A 96 -5.45 6.94 -14.29
N THR A 97 -5.45 8.26 -14.07
CA THR A 97 -6.68 9.04 -13.86
C THR A 97 -7.30 9.45 -15.21
N ASP A 98 -8.55 9.92 -15.19
CA ASP A 98 -9.22 10.39 -16.43
C ASP A 98 -8.58 11.66 -17.01
N ILE A 99 -7.89 12.45 -16.18
CA ILE A 99 -7.23 13.70 -16.58
C ILE A 99 -5.79 13.64 -16.06
N PRO A 100 -4.86 13.05 -16.83
CA PRO A 100 -3.45 13.00 -16.44
C PRO A 100 -2.80 14.37 -16.58
N ASP A 101 -1.80 14.62 -15.74
CA ASP A 101 -1.02 15.86 -15.76
C ASP A 101 -0.15 15.93 -17.04
N GLY A 102 -0.07 17.12 -17.66
CA GLY A 102 0.58 17.28 -18.97
C GLY A 102 2.10 17.10 -18.98
N ASN A 103 2.75 17.11 -17.82
CA ASN A 103 4.18 16.92 -17.64
C ASN A 103 4.57 15.44 -17.39
N ILE A 104 3.60 14.51 -17.43
CA ILE A 104 3.88 13.07 -17.33
C ILE A 104 4.54 12.59 -18.65
N PRO A 105 5.61 11.78 -18.58
CA PRO A 105 6.28 11.23 -19.76
C PRO A 105 5.34 10.53 -20.75
N THR A 106 5.45 10.86 -22.04
CA THR A 106 4.62 10.27 -23.11
C THR A 106 4.67 8.73 -23.14
N PRO A 107 5.84 8.06 -23.02
CA PRO A 107 5.89 6.60 -23.01
C PRO A 107 5.06 5.99 -21.86
N LEU A 108 4.98 6.71 -20.73
CA LEU A 108 4.18 6.30 -19.58
C LEU A 108 2.68 6.43 -19.85
N LEU A 109 2.26 7.51 -20.49
CA LEU A 109 0.87 7.73 -20.92
C LEU A 109 0.43 6.72 -21.99
N ASP A 110 1.35 6.27 -22.85
CA ASP A 110 1.07 5.29 -23.90
C ASP A 110 0.79 3.89 -23.33
N THR A 111 1.51 3.49 -22.26
CA THR A 111 1.36 2.16 -21.63
C THR A 111 1.33 2.21 -20.09
N PRO A 112 0.33 2.88 -19.49
CA PRO A 112 0.34 3.23 -18.07
C PRO A 112 0.25 1.99 -17.16
N GLU A 113 -0.51 0.95 -17.52
CA GLU A 113 -0.59 -0.27 -16.71
C GLU A 113 0.74 -1.00 -16.56
N LYS A 114 1.63 -0.91 -17.57
CA LYS A 114 2.94 -1.55 -17.54
C LYS A 114 3.83 -0.89 -16.50
N TYR A 115 3.94 0.43 -16.54
CA TYR A 115 4.79 1.18 -15.61
C TYR A 115 4.18 1.26 -14.22
N PHE A 116 2.85 1.29 -14.09
CA PHE A 116 2.17 1.23 -12.79
C PHE A 116 2.65 0.05 -11.96
N ARG A 117 2.70 -1.16 -12.56
CA ARG A 117 3.19 -2.38 -11.88
C ARG A 117 4.61 -2.18 -11.37
N THR A 118 5.50 -1.69 -12.22
CA THR A 118 6.90 -1.45 -11.83
C THR A 118 7.03 -0.38 -10.74
N ILE A 119 6.27 0.70 -10.83
CA ILE A 119 6.29 1.80 -9.86
C ILE A 119 5.77 1.35 -8.50
N ILE A 120 4.59 0.72 -8.45
CA ILE A 120 4.00 0.29 -7.18
C ILE A 120 4.84 -0.80 -6.50
N ASP A 121 5.44 -1.71 -7.27
CA ASP A 121 6.37 -2.71 -6.74
C ASP A 121 7.66 -2.05 -6.20
N ALA A 122 8.20 -1.05 -6.90
CA ALA A 122 9.38 -0.32 -6.43
C ALA A 122 9.13 0.46 -5.14
N LEU A 123 7.94 1.07 -4.97
CA LEU A 123 7.54 1.78 -3.76
C LEU A 123 7.51 0.88 -2.51
N ARG A 124 7.43 -0.45 -2.68
CA ARG A 124 7.53 -1.40 -1.55
C ARG A 124 8.87 -1.33 -0.82
N ASN A 125 9.94 -0.85 -1.47
CA ASN A 125 11.25 -0.67 -0.82
C ASN A 125 11.20 0.27 0.41
N LEU A 126 10.19 1.14 0.49
CA LEU A 126 9.99 2.02 1.64
C LEU A 126 9.44 1.28 2.87
N PHE A 127 8.88 0.09 2.69
CA PHE A 127 8.30 -0.74 3.75
C PHE A 127 9.32 -1.73 4.30
N CYS A 128 10.50 -1.84 3.68
CA CYS A 128 11.59 -2.67 4.16
C CYS A 128 12.21 -2.10 5.45
N ARG A 129 12.53 -2.99 6.39
CA ARG A 129 13.26 -2.63 7.61
C ARG A 129 14.70 -2.30 7.26
N ARG A 130 15.15 -1.09 7.63
CA ARG A 130 16.55 -0.67 7.44
C ARG A 130 17.29 -0.85 8.77
N ILE A 131 18.12 -1.89 8.84
CA ILE A 131 18.82 -2.33 10.07
C ILE A 131 20.17 -1.59 10.23
N ASP A 132 20.77 -1.16 9.13
CA ASP A 132 22.10 -0.53 9.10
C ASP A 132 22.01 0.99 9.32
N LEU A 133 21.69 1.41 10.55
CA LEU A 133 21.54 2.82 10.91
C LEU A 133 22.81 3.45 11.50
N LYS A 134 24.00 3.04 11.04
CA LYS A 134 25.23 3.80 11.29
C LYS A 134 25.25 4.99 10.34
N GLY A 135 24.72 6.13 10.77
CA GLY A 135 24.91 7.38 10.03
C GLY A 135 24.68 8.61 10.89
N GLU A 136 24.68 9.76 10.21
CA GLU A 136 24.76 11.09 10.83
C GLU A 136 23.53 11.43 11.70
N VAL A 137 22.38 10.85 11.37
CA VAL A 137 21.09 11.14 12.00
C VAL A 137 20.72 10.07 13.03
N PRO A 138 20.14 10.46 14.20
CA PRO A 138 19.64 9.49 15.18
C PRO A 138 18.63 8.51 14.59
N ARG A 139 18.72 7.23 15.00
CA ARG A 139 17.83 6.13 14.56
C ARG A 139 16.35 6.50 14.59
N GLY A 140 15.86 7.11 15.66
CA GLY A 140 14.46 7.52 15.78
C GLY A 140 14.02 8.51 14.70
N LEU A 141 14.88 9.47 14.33
CA LEU A 141 14.57 10.44 13.26
C LEU A 141 14.61 9.77 11.88
N ALA A 142 15.52 8.83 11.64
CA ALA A 142 15.54 8.06 10.39
C ALA A 142 14.25 7.23 10.22
N ILE A 143 13.76 6.60 11.30
CA ILE A 143 12.47 5.89 11.30
C ILE A 143 11.32 6.85 11.01
N GLU A 144 11.28 8.03 11.63
CA GLU A 144 10.20 9.00 11.41
C GLU A 144 10.17 9.53 9.97
N ARG A 145 11.35 9.75 9.37
CA ARG A 145 11.48 10.14 7.95
C ARG A 145 10.93 9.06 7.04
N GLN A 146 11.32 7.82 7.25
CA GLN A 146 10.81 6.70 6.47
C GLN A 146 9.30 6.51 6.67
N ALA A 147 8.81 6.69 7.90
CA ALA A 147 7.40 6.57 8.23
C ALA A 147 6.55 7.58 7.47
N ARG A 148 7.03 8.83 7.37
CA ARG A 148 6.38 9.89 6.60
C ARG A 148 6.25 9.56 5.12
N GLU A 149 7.31 9.02 4.51
CA GLU A 149 7.26 8.63 3.10
C GLU A 149 6.34 7.43 2.88
N VAL A 150 6.33 6.45 3.80
CA VAL A 150 5.36 5.34 3.79
C VAL A 150 3.93 5.85 3.86
N GLU A 151 3.63 6.75 4.80
CA GLU A 151 2.29 7.34 4.96
C GLU A 151 1.86 8.12 3.70
N THR A 152 2.79 8.87 3.11
CA THR A 152 2.57 9.61 1.85
C THR A 152 2.21 8.67 0.70
N VAL A 153 2.92 7.55 0.57
CA VAL A 153 2.63 6.53 -0.45
C VAL A 153 1.29 5.85 -0.19
N LEU A 154 0.96 5.50 1.06
CA LEU A 154 -0.32 4.89 1.40
C LEU A 154 -1.50 5.81 1.05
N ASP A 155 -1.40 7.10 1.37
CA ASP A 155 -2.44 8.07 1.04
C ASP A 155 -2.57 8.27 -0.46
N ALA A 156 -1.46 8.38 -1.19
CA ALA A 156 -1.46 8.51 -2.64
C ALA A 156 -2.04 7.28 -3.36
N VAL A 157 -1.66 6.07 -2.94
CA VAL A 157 -2.17 4.82 -3.52
C VAL A 157 -3.65 4.64 -3.20
N ARG A 158 -4.10 4.98 -1.98
CA ARG A 158 -5.54 4.97 -1.64
C ARG A 158 -6.32 5.92 -2.54
N ASP A 159 -5.85 7.15 -2.66
CA ASP A 159 -6.50 8.18 -3.47
C ASP A 159 -6.55 7.78 -4.95
N LEU A 160 -5.44 7.25 -5.48
CA LEU A 160 -5.37 6.71 -6.84
C LEU A 160 -6.38 5.58 -7.06
N THR A 161 -6.48 4.65 -6.10
CA THR A 161 -7.38 3.50 -6.21
C THR A 161 -8.83 3.94 -6.39
N HIS A 162 -9.25 4.99 -5.70
CA HIS A 162 -10.60 5.53 -5.85
C HIS A 162 -10.78 6.44 -7.08
N LYS A 163 -9.73 7.13 -7.54
CA LYS A 163 -9.80 8.13 -8.61
C LYS A 163 -9.34 7.61 -9.98
N ALA A 164 -8.79 6.40 -10.06
CA ALA A 164 -8.31 5.84 -11.30
C ALA A 164 -9.48 5.72 -12.30
N SER A 165 -9.18 5.97 -13.58
CA SER A 165 -10.14 5.83 -14.66
C SER A 165 -10.76 4.44 -14.64
N ARG A 166 -12.05 4.35 -14.97
CA ARG A 166 -12.79 3.08 -15.01
C ARG A 166 -12.12 2.02 -15.89
N LYS A 167 -11.35 2.45 -16.91
CA LYS A 167 -10.54 1.60 -17.78
C LYS A 167 -9.48 0.79 -17.02
N TYR A 168 -8.91 1.34 -15.95
CA TYR A 168 -7.79 0.75 -15.22
C TYR A 168 -8.16 0.20 -13.85
N GLN A 169 -9.40 0.40 -13.40
CA GLN A 169 -9.87 0.06 -12.05
C GLN A 169 -9.53 -1.36 -11.63
N ASP A 170 -9.82 -2.37 -12.44
CA ASP A 170 -9.56 -3.78 -12.09
C ASP A 170 -8.06 -4.04 -11.82
N GLU A 171 -7.17 -3.49 -12.67
CA GLU A 171 -5.73 -3.62 -12.49
C GLU A 171 -5.24 -2.83 -11.27
N VAL A 172 -5.73 -1.61 -11.08
CA VAL A 172 -5.38 -0.75 -9.95
C VAL A 172 -5.77 -1.40 -8.63
N TRP A 173 -7.00 -1.91 -8.49
CA TRP A 173 -7.44 -2.64 -7.30
C TRP A 173 -6.59 -3.88 -7.05
N ALA A 174 -6.38 -4.71 -8.07
CA ALA A 174 -5.62 -5.93 -7.92
C ALA A 174 -4.19 -5.68 -7.42
N ARG A 175 -3.52 -4.68 -8.01
CA ARG A 175 -2.15 -4.31 -7.65
C ARG A 175 -2.07 -3.59 -6.32
N THR A 176 -2.99 -2.68 -6.01
CA THR A 176 -3.04 -2.01 -4.70
C THR A 176 -3.23 -3.03 -3.58
N LEU A 177 -4.16 -3.98 -3.70
CA LEU A 177 -4.36 -4.99 -2.67
C LEU A 177 -3.14 -5.91 -2.52
N SER A 178 -2.52 -6.31 -3.64
CA SER A 178 -1.28 -7.11 -3.62
C SER A 178 -0.13 -6.35 -2.96
N PHE A 179 0.04 -5.08 -3.30
CA PHE A 179 1.01 -4.16 -2.70
C PHE A 179 0.80 -4.07 -1.19
N LEU A 180 -0.42 -3.81 -0.72
CA LEU A 180 -0.71 -3.66 0.71
C LEU A 180 -0.48 -4.95 1.51
N LEU A 181 -0.89 -6.11 0.97
CA LEU A 181 -0.63 -7.41 1.59
C LEU A 181 0.88 -7.66 1.77
N ASN A 182 1.64 -7.39 0.72
CA ASN A 182 3.07 -7.63 0.68
C ASN A 182 3.85 -6.63 1.55
N SER A 183 3.50 -5.36 1.48
CA SER A 183 4.03 -4.29 2.33
C SER A 183 3.75 -4.52 3.81
N ALA A 184 2.55 -5.01 4.16
CA ALA A 184 2.24 -5.45 5.51
C ALA A 184 3.11 -6.64 5.92
N ASP A 185 3.39 -7.59 5.04
CA ASP A 185 4.23 -8.74 5.36
C ASP A 185 5.68 -8.35 5.65
N LEU A 186 6.23 -7.44 4.85
CA LEU A 186 7.58 -6.87 5.05
C LEU A 186 7.72 -6.18 6.41
N LEU A 187 6.66 -5.51 6.87
CA LEU A 187 6.67 -4.74 8.12
C LEU A 187 6.33 -5.56 9.36
N LEU A 188 5.49 -6.58 9.24
CA LEU A 188 4.90 -7.30 10.37
C LEU A 188 5.50 -8.68 10.60
N SER A 189 6.33 -9.21 9.70
CA SER A 189 6.96 -10.53 9.88
C SER A 189 8.00 -10.57 11.01
N ASP A 190 8.20 -11.71 11.66
CA ASP A 190 9.27 -11.85 12.66
C ASP A 190 10.69 -11.71 12.06
N PRO A 191 11.71 -11.29 12.84
CA PRO A 191 11.67 -10.89 14.25
C PRO A 191 11.41 -9.39 14.45
N LEU A 192 10.68 -9.00 15.51
CA LEU A 192 10.41 -7.60 15.85
C LEU A 192 11.21 -7.13 17.06
N SER A 193 11.87 -5.98 16.93
CA SER A 193 12.48 -5.25 18.04
C SER A 193 11.67 -4.00 18.43
N PRO A 194 11.74 -3.53 19.71
CA PRO A 194 10.97 -2.39 20.22
C PRO A 194 11.30 -1.01 19.62
N GLU A 195 12.16 -0.95 18.60
CA GLU A 195 12.54 0.29 17.91
C GLU A 195 12.50 0.10 16.39
N GLU A 196 11.43 -0.51 15.91
CA GLU A 196 11.26 -0.82 14.50
C GLU A 196 10.13 -0.05 13.84
N MET A 197 10.30 0.11 12.54
CA MET A 197 9.31 0.69 11.64
C MET A 197 7.93 0.05 11.81
N GLY A 198 7.86 -1.27 12.01
CA GLY A 198 6.60 -1.99 12.19
C GLY A 198 5.74 -1.45 13.34
N MET A 199 6.34 -0.94 14.41
CA MET A 199 5.59 -0.32 15.50
C MET A 199 5.13 1.11 15.18
N ARG A 200 5.89 1.85 14.36
CA ARG A 200 5.58 3.24 14.01
C ARG A 200 4.47 3.36 12.96
N VAL A 201 4.47 2.52 11.93
CA VAL A 201 3.51 2.61 10.81
C VAL A 201 2.63 1.37 10.63
N GLY A 202 2.86 0.29 11.38
CA GLY A 202 2.13 -0.96 11.20
C GLY A 202 0.62 -0.80 11.35
N SER A 203 0.14 -0.01 12.33
CA SER A 203 -1.28 0.28 12.48
C SER A 203 -1.87 0.97 11.24
N ARG A 204 -1.17 1.95 10.69
CA ARG A 204 -1.60 2.69 9.49
C ARG A 204 -1.66 1.79 8.25
N VAL A 205 -0.68 0.92 8.06
CA VAL A 205 -0.62 -0.03 6.93
C VAL A 205 -1.77 -1.02 7.02
N VAL A 206 -1.98 -1.61 8.19
CA VAL A 206 -3.06 -2.57 8.46
C VAL A 206 -4.43 -1.92 8.27
N ASP A 207 -4.63 -0.72 8.83
CA ASP A 207 -5.88 0.02 8.67
C ASP A 207 -6.16 0.32 7.19
N THR A 208 -5.15 0.79 6.44
CA THR A 208 -5.29 1.06 5.00
C THR A 208 -5.58 -0.20 4.20
N LEU A 209 -4.89 -1.32 4.50
CA LEU A 209 -5.14 -2.63 3.90
C LEU A 209 -6.59 -3.04 4.11
N PHE A 210 -7.07 -3.07 5.35
CA PHE A 210 -8.44 -3.50 5.61
C PHE A 210 -9.47 -2.51 5.09
N ASP A 211 -9.20 -1.21 5.11
CA ASP A 211 -10.08 -0.21 4.50
C ASP A 211 -10.31 -0.50 3.03
N LEU A 212 -9.25 -0.55 2.25
CA LEU A 212 -9.35 -0.83 0.82
C LEU A 212 -9.86 -2.24 0.55
N TRP A 213 -9.53 -3.22 1.41
CA TRP A 213 -10.10 -4.56 1.32
C TRP A 213 -11.62 -4.54 1.38
N PHE A 214 -12.19 -3.92 2.41
CA PHE A 214 -13.64 -3.89 2.59
C PHE A 214 -14.35 -3.01 1.56
N HIS A 215 -13.71 -1.94 1.05
CA HIS A 215 -14.24 -1.21 -0.10
C HIS A 215 -14.31 -2.12 -1.34
N ALA A 216 -13.23 -2.85 -1.64
CA ALA A 216 -13.22 -3.80 -2.75
C ALA A 216 -14.27 -4.92 -2.56
N VAL A 217 -14.51 -5.36 -1.32
CA VAL A 217 -15.60 -6.30 -0.98
C VAL A 217 -16.96 -5.74 -1.34
N LEU A 218 -17.26 -4.52 -0.88
CA LEU A 218 -18.56 -3.88 -1.05
C LEU A 218 -18.85 -3.52 -2.51
N ASN A 219 -17.82 -3.12 -3.26
CA ASN A 219 -17.91 -2.77 -4.67
C ASN A 219 -17.77 -3.97 -5.61
N GLU A 220 -17.56 -5.18 -5.06
CA GLU A 220 -17.33 -6.40 -5.84
C GLU A 220 -16.06 -6.34 -6.72
N GLU A 221 -15.05 -5.57 -6.30
CA GLU A 221 -13.77 -5.34 -7.01
C GLU A 221 -12.65 -6.30 -6.55
N ILE A 222 -12.93 -7.24 -5.64
CA ILE A 222 -11.93 -8.25 -5.26
C ILE A 222 -11.62 -9.14 -6.48
N PRO A 223 -10.33 -9.24 -6.88
CA PRO A 223 -9.97 -9.93 -8.12
C PRO A 223 -10.21 -11.45 -8.09
N SER A 224 -9.79 -12.15 -7.04
CA SER A 224 -9.88 -13.62 -6.99
C SER A 224 -9.88 -14.20 -5.56
N PRO A 225 -10.32 -15.47 -5.37
CA PRO A 225 -10.26 -16.17 -4.07
C PRO A 225 -8.84 -16.30 -3.49
N THR A 226 -7.81 -16.31 -4.33
CA THR A 226 -6.38 -16.33 -3.95
C THR A 226 -6.02 -15.17 -3.01
N TYR A 227 -6.63 -13.99 -3.20
CA TYR A 227 -6.45 -12.84 -2.32
C TYR A 227 -6.89 -13.17 -0.89
N TRP A 228 -8.10 -13.71 -0.72
CA TRP A 228 -8.61 -14.11 0.60
C TRP A 228 -7.74 -15.17 1.27
N ARG A 229 -7.28 -16.16 0.50
CA ARG A 229 -6.38 -17.20 1.00
C ARG A 229 -5.07 -16.60 1.50
N THR A 230 -4.53 -15.64 0.75
CA THR A 230 -3.29 -14.91 1.08
C THR A 230 -3.48 -14.07 2.33
N LEU A 231 -4.54 -13.25 2.40
CA LEU A 231 -4.85 -12.45 3.58
C LEU A 231 -4.98 -13.35 4.82
N ALA A 232 -5.70 -14.47 4.73
CA ALA A 232 -5.82 -15.41 5.84
C ALA A 232 -4.47 -15.99 6.28
N ALA A 233 -3.63 -16.40 5.32
CA ALA A 233 -2.29 -16.91 5.62
C ALA A 233 -1.40 -15.86 6.31
N LEU A 234 -1.45 -14.63 5.83
CA LEU A 234 -0.65 -13.52 6.34
C LEU A 234 -1.14 -13.03 7.70
N CYS A 235 -2.45 -12.85 7.90
CA CYS A 235 -3.01 -12.52 9.22
C CYS A 235 -2.64 -13.56 10.27
N ARG A 236 -2.50 -14.86 9.90
CA ARG A 236 -1.97 -15.89 10.81
C ARG A 236 -0.51 -15.66 11.19
N ARG A 237 0.33 -15.13 10.30
CA ARG A 237 1.72 -14.80 10.61
C ARG A 237 1.79 -13.55 11.50
N TRP A 238 0.93 -12.57 11.25
CA TRP A 238 0.91 -11.31 11.99
C TRP A 238 0.11 -11.34 13.29
N ARG A 239 -0.31 -12.52 13.78
CA ARG A 239 -1.17 -12.66 14.99
C ARG A 239 -0.58 -12.05 16.26
N HIS A 240 0.74 -11.91 16.33
CA HIS A 240 1.42 -11.29 17.45
C HIS A 240 1.24 -9.75 17.47
N HIS A 241 0.79 -9.13 16.38
CA HIS A 241 0.48 -7.71 16.32
C HIS A 241 -0.95 -7.42 16.79
N VAL A 242 -1.05 -6.79 17.95
CA VAL A 242 -2.33 -6.34 18.51
C VAL A 242 -3.09 -5.42 17.54
N THR A 243 -2.37 -4.58 16.79
CA THR A 243 -2.95 -3.65 15.80
C THR A 243 -3.73 -4.37 14.69
N VAL A 244 -3.29 -5.56 14.28
CA VAL A 244 -3.99 -6.40 13.28
C VAL A 244 -5.32 -6.89 13.84
N ILE A 245 -5.31 -7.38 15.07
CA ILE A 245 -6.50 -7.91 15.75
C ILE A 245 -7.51 -6.79 15.99
N GLU A 246 -7.06 -5.65 16.53
CA GLU A 246 -7.92 -4.50 16.80
C GLU A 246 -8.53 -3.94 15.51
N SER A 247 -7.73 -3.77 14.46
CA SER A 247 -8.23 -3.26 13.18
C SER A 247 -9.25 -4.21 12.57
N TRP A 248 -8.95 -5.50 12.54
CA TRP A 248 -9.90 -6.49 12.03
C TRP A 248 -11.21 -6.52 12.83
N ALA A 249 -11.14 -6.55 14.15
CA ALA A 249 -12.32 -6.55 15.02
C ALA A 249 -13.20 -5.32 14.78
N ARG A 250 -12.60 -4.14 14.62
CA ARG A 250 -13.30 -2.91 14.26
C ARG A 250 -14.03 -3.04 12.93
N LYS A 251 -13.39 -3.55 11.88
CA LYS A 251 -14.05 -3.71 10.57
C LYS A 251 -15.17 -4.74 10.60
N LEU A 252 -14.98 -5.85 11.31
CA LEU A 252 -16.03 -6.84 11.51
C LEU A 252 -17.24 -6.25 12.23
N LEU A 253 -17.03 -5.48 13.29
CA LEU A 253 -18.13 -4.82 13.99
C LEU A 253 -18.89 -3.87 13.05
N ALA A 254 -18.18 -3.05 12.28
CA ALA A 254 -18.79 -2.17 11.29
C ALA A 254 -19.65 -2.96 10.29
N MET A 255 -19.11 -4.04 9.73
CA MET A 255 -19.84 -4.90 8.78
C MET A 255 -21.09 -5.53 9.41
N THR A 256 -20.99 -6.04 10.64
CA THR A 256 -22.12 -6.62 11.36
C THR A 256 -23.23 -5.58 11.56
N VAL A 257 -22.87 -4.36 11.96
CA VAL A 257 -23.86 -3.28 12.13
C VAL A 257 -24.50 -2.90 10.80
N LEU A 258 -23.75 -2.83 9.69
CA LEU A 258 -24.31 -2.59 8.35
C LEU A 258 -25.30 -3.68 7.93
N VAL A 259 -24.97 -4.95 8.15
CA VAL A 259 -25.86 -6.08 7.85
C VAL A 259 -27.12 -6.01 8.71
N CYS A 260 -26.98 -5.78 10.02
CA CYS A 260 -28.12 -5.66 10.93
C CYS A 260 -29.05 -4.51 10.54
N ARG A 261 -28.52 -3.34 10.18
CA ARG A 261 -29.32 -2.21 9.68
C ARG A 261 -30.07 -2.54 8.41
N LYS A 262 -29.40 -3.22 7.47
CA LYS A 262 -30.03 -3.67 6.23
C LYS A 262 -31.16 -4.68 6.45
N MET A 263 -31.08 -5.50 7.50
CA MET A 263 -32.09 -6.51 7.81
C MET A 263 -33.25 -5.99 8.69
N TYR A 264 -32.94 -5.13 9.66
CA TYR A 264 -33.88 -4.74 10.73
C TYR A 264 -34.23 -3.25 10.75
N GLY A 265 -33.71 -2.47 9.80
CA GLY A 265 -33.92 -1.02 9.67
C GLY A 265 -32.75 -0.19 10.19
N ASP A 266 -32.62 1.03 9.67
CA ASP A 266 -31.45 1.91 9.91
C ASP A 266 -31.25 2.30 11.38
N ASP A 267 -32.32 2.30 12.17
CA ASP A 267 -32.30 2.59 13.61
C ASP A 267 -31.76 1.44 14.48
N TYR A 268 -31.59 0.25 13.89
CA TYR A 268 -31.07 -0.93 14.57
C TYR A 268 -29.55 -0.83 14.75
N CYS A 269 -29.04 -1.23 15.93
CA CYS A 269 -27.63 -1.06 16.32
C CYS A 269 -27.14 0.40 16.14
N ARG A 270 -27.47 1.29 17.09
CA ARG A 270 -27.07 2.72 17.12
C ARG A 270 -25.57 2.99 17.35
N ILE A 271 -24.71 2.09 16.87
CA ILE A 271 -23.26 2.29 16.84
C ILE A 271 -22.95 3.23 15.68
N LEU A 272 -22.32 4.36 15.94
CA LEU A 272 -21.92 5.31 14.90
C LEU A 272 -20.84 4.67 14.01
N ILE A 273 -21.24 4.21 12.83
CA ILE A 273 -20.32 3.92 11.73
C ILE A 273 -20.17 5.24 10.99
N ARG A 274 -19.04 5.93 11.13
CA ARG A 274 -18.74 7.06 10.23
C ARG A 274 -18.44 6.51 8.83
N GLU A 275 -18.77 7.27 7.80
CA GLU A 275 -18.70 6.88 6.37
C GLU A 275 -17.29 6.50 5.88
N CYS A 276 -16.26 6.77 6.67
CA CYS A 276 -14.99 6.08 6.57
C CYS A 276 -14.90 5.12 7.74
N LEU A 277 -14.58 3.85 7.48
CA LEU A 277 -14.45 2.66 8.34
C LEU A 277 -13.70 2.82 9.71
N PHE A 278 -13.51 4.03 10.21
CA PHE A 278 -13.05 4.42 11.54
C PHE A 278 -14.14 4.18 12.59
N LEU A 279 -14.17 2.97 13.13
CA LEU A 279 -14.55 2.81 14.52
C LEU A 279 -13.31 3.10 15.37
N LYS A 280 -13.36 4.03 16.33
CA LYS A 280 -12.47 3.97 17.50
C LYS A 280 -13.24 3.19 18.55
N VAL A 281 -13.00 1.89 18.64
CA VAL A 281 -13.46 1.07 19.76
C VAL A 281 -12.24 0.88 20.65
N SER A 282 -12.28 1.48 21.84
CA SER A 282 -11.32 1.16 22.90
C SER A 282 -11.69 -0.21 23.47
N VAL A 283 -10.98 -1.25 23.03
CA VAL A 283 -11.09 -2.61 23.56
C VAL A 283 -10.09 -2.74 24.72
N SER A 284 -10.50 -3.23 25.88
CA SER A 284 -9.59 -3.43 27.02
C SER A 284 -8.57 -4.55 26.72
N LYS A 285 -7.39 -4.50 27.34
CA LYS A 285 -6.33 -5.51 27.12
C LYS A 285 -6.78 -6.95 27.43
N GLU A 286 -7.73 -7.12 28.36
CA GLU A 286 -8.31 -8.43 28.73
C GLU A 286 -9.32 -8.92 27.69
N GLU A 287 -10.13 -8.02 27.11
CA GLU A 287 -11.03 -8.34 25.98
C GLU A 287 -10.25 -8.67 24.71
N VAL A 288 -9.08 -8.06 24.48
CA VAL A 288 -8.16 -8.43 23.39
C VAL A 288 -7.62 -9.85 23.56
N GLN A 289 -7.32 -10.29 24.79
CA GLN A 289 -6.86 -11.67 25.06
C GLN A 289 -7.97 -12.71 24.90
N ILE A 290 -9.21 -12.37 25.26
CA ILE A 290 -10.39 -13.23 25.06
C ILE A 290 -10.77 -13.27 23.57
N ALA A 291 -10.72 -12.14 22.87
CA ALA A 291 -10.87 -12.06 21.42
C ALA A 291 -9.73 -12.79 20.71
N GLN A 292 -8.49 -12.77 21.18
CA GLN A 292 -7.40 -13.53 20.57
C GLN A 292 -7.66 -15.06 20.53
N LYS A 293 -8.36 -15.60 21.54
CA LYS A 293 -8.76 -17.02 21.58
C LYS A 293 -10.04 -17.33 20.79
N SER A 294 -11.04 -16.45 20.82
CA SER A 294 -12.37 -16.66 20.18
C SER A 294 -12.45 -16.13 18.74
N SER A 295 -11.73 -15.05 18.45
CA SER A 295 -11.75 -14.36 17.15
C SER A 295 -11.06 -15.16 16.05
N PHE A 296 -10.34 -16.24 16.34
CA PHE A 296 -9.64 -17.02 15.31
C PHE A 296 -10.56 -18.00 14.56
N GLU A 297 -11.41 -18.76 15.27
CA GLU A 297 -12.47 -19.56 14.65
C GLU A 297 -13.53 -18.65 13.99
N SER A 298 -13.76 -17.48 14.60
CA SER A 298 -14.61 -16.42 14.07
C SER A 298 -14.00 -15.69 12.87
N PHE A 299 -12.67 -15.54 12.75
CA PHE A 299 -12.02 -14.87 11.60
C PHE A 299 -12.29 -15.64 10.30
N GLU A 300 -12.04 -16.95 10.30
CA GLU A 300 -12.33 -17.80 9.15
C GLU A 300 -13.83 -17.95 8.91
N SER A 301 -14.62 -18.08 9.96
CA SER A 301 -16.08 -18.17 9.84
C SER A 301 -16.68 -16.88 9.29
N ASN A 302 -16.20 -15.72 9.71
CA ASN A 302 -16.63 -14.40 9.24
C ASN A 302 -16.15 -14.15 7.81
N GLN A 303 -14.92 -14.54 7.45
CA GLN A 303 -14.48 -14.52 6.06
C GLN A 303 -15.39 -15.38 5.16
N LYS A 304 -15.76 -16.58 5.62
CA LYS A 304 -16.70 -17.47 4.90
C LYS A 304 -18.08 -16.82 4.75
N ILE A 305 -18.58 -16.12 5.77
CA ILE A 305 -19.88 -15.42 5.74
C ILE A 305 -19.82 -14.21 4.78
N ILE A 306 -18.81 -13.35 4.91
CA ILE A 306 -18.61 -12.16 4.07
C ILE A 306 -18.48 -12.57 2.60
N TYR A 307 -17.65 -13.57 2.31
CA TYR A 307 -17.49 -14.10 0.95
C TYR A 307 -18.81 -14.63 0.37
N LYS A 308 -19.60 -15.37 1.16
CA LYS A 308 -20.92 -15.87 0.74
C LYS A 308 -21.93 -14.75 0.47
N ILE A 309 -21.91 -13.68 1.26
CA ILE A 309 -22.79 -12.51 1.06
C ILE A 309 -22.43 -11.81 -0.26
N VAL A 310 -21.14 -11.62 -0.53
CA VAL A 310 -20.64 -10.92 -1.73
C VAL A 310 -20.88 -11.74 -2.99
N THR A 311 -20.57 -13.04 -2.95
CA THR A 311 -20.79 -13.94 -4.11
C THR A 311 -22.27 -14.13 -4.44
N ARG A 312 -23.16 -14.14 -3.45
CA ARG A 312 -24.62 -14.14 -3.70
C ARG A 312 -25.10 -12.85 -4.34
N SER A 313 -24.53 -11.71 -3.96
CA SER A 313 -24.90 -10.39 -4.50
C SER A 313 -24.50 -10.24 -5.98
N ARG A 314 -23.34 -10.79 -6.39
CA ARG A 314 -22.90 -10.89 -7.80
C ARG A 314 -23.88 -11.65 -8.70
N VAL A 315 -24.55 -12.69 -8.18
CA VAL A 315 -25.50 -13.50 -8.95
C VAL A 315 -26.81 -12.73 -9.18
N THR A 316 -27.28 -12.02 -8.16
CA THR A 316 -28.55 -11.28 -8.24
C THR A 316 -28.48 -10.09 -9.20
N ARG A 317 -27.33 -9.40 -9.30
CA ARG A 317 -27.13 -8.25 -10.21
C ARG A 317 -26.89 -8.62 -11.67
N ARG A 318 -26.54 -9.87 -12.00
CA ARG A 318 -26.42 -10.33 -13.40
C ARG A 318 -27.75 -10.78 -14.02
N ILE A 319 -28.82 -10.82 -13.22
CA ILE A 319 -30.16 -11.29 -13.64
C ILE A 319 -31.15 -10.11 -13.81
N THR A 320 -30.71 -8.88 -13.53
CA THR A 320 -31.43 -7.61 -13.75
C THR A 320 -30.65 -6.73 -14.69
#